data_AF-A0A9P0JKR0-F1
#
_entry.id   AF-A0A9P0JKR0-F1
#
_cell.length_a   1.000
_cell.length_b   1.000
_cell.length_c   1.000
_cell.angle_alpha   90.00
_cell.angle_beta   90.00
_cell.angle_gamma   90.00
#
_symmetry.space_group_name_H-M   'P 1'
#
loop_
_entity.id
_entity.type
_entity.pdbx_description
1 polymer ?
#
loop_
_entity_poly.entity_id
_entity_poly.type
_entity_poly.pdbx_seq_one_letter_code
_entity_poly.pdbx_strand_id
1 'polypeptide(L)'
;MAFSKLDVSLYNKEQNAENRASMLEREEELRQHKEKEVEEDIDWLAPYAARLGNPSKFNYSQALEAKISCLDDFKKLLVSRAHRIQKTFEKMGEQLQTLQNWYTANHDNLNPVEEAAYFEKVNDKMFYLKTLEMRLTRHKDLAPLRYRQMEEFLKRHPQLQILN
;
A
#
# COMPACT_ATOMS: atom_id res chain seq x y z
N MET A 1 60.07 4.89 10.11
CA MET A 1 58.97 4.46 10.99
C MET A 1 58.09 3.53 10.18
N ALA A 2 58.04 2.24 10.54
CA ALA A 2 57.26 1.24 9.81
C ALA A 2 55.81 1.27 10.31
N PHE A 3 54.86 1.57 9.41
CA PHE A 3 53.44 1.48 9.73
C PHE A 3 53.04 0.01 9.73
N SER A 4 52.62 -0.49 10.89
CA SER A 4 52.07 -1.84 11.06
C SER A 4 50.82 -2.00 10.20
N LYS A 5 50.84 -2.96 9.27
CA LYS A 5 49.71 -3.33 8.42
C LYS A 5 48.67 -4.02 9.30
N LEU A 6 47.62 -3.30 9.69
CA LEU A 6 46.49 -3.86 10.45
C LEU A 6 45.66 -4.74 9.50
N ASP A 7 45.58 -6.04 9.79
CA ASP A 7 44.66 -6.96 9.14
C ASP A 7 43.22 -6.61 9.54
N VAL A 8 42.45 -6.11 8.58
CA VAL A 8 41.03 -5.80 8.77
C VAL A 8 40.29 -7.13 8.94
N SER A 9 39.66 -7.33 10.10
CA SER A 9 38.85 -8.52 10.38
C SER A 9 37.75 -8.69 9.31
N LEU A 10 37.58 -9.92 8.81
CA LEU A 10 36.51 -10.31 7.86
C LEU A 10 35.10 -9.92 8.34
N TYR A 11 34.92 -9.77 9.66
CA TYR A 11 33.65 -9.43 10.30
C TYR A 11 33.43 -7.91 10.48
N ASN A 12 34.40 -7.07 10.12
CA ASN A 12 34.27 -5.62 10.18
C ASN A 12 33.57 -5.09 8.92
N LYS A 13 32.23 -5.12 8.94
CA LYS A 13 31.35 -4.81 7.80
C LYS A 13 31.51 -3.39 7.25
N GLU A 14 31.99 -2.44 8.07
CA GLU A 14 32.12 -1.03 7.66
C GLU A 14 33.43 -0.75 6.91
N GLN A 15 34.50 -1.50 7.19
CA GLN A 15 35.82 -1.30 6.56
C GLN A 15 36.06 -2.22 5.36
N ASN A 16 35.42 -3.40 5.30
CA ASN A 16 35.58 -4.30 4.18
C ASN A 16 34.88 -3.76 2.91
N ALA A 17 35.67 -3.36 1.91
CA ALA A 17 35.19 -2.77 0.67
C ALA A 17 34.33 -3.74 -0.16
N GLU A 18 34.64 -5.04 -0.11
CA GLU A 18 33.91 -6.08 -0.85
C GLU A 18 32.49 -6.28 -0.31
N ASN A 19 32.32 -6.25 1.01
CA ASN A 19 31.00 -6.34 1.63
C ASN A 19 30.13 -5.11 1.34
N ARG A 20 30.74 -3.91 1.25
CA ARG A 20 30.03 -2.70 0.85
C ARG A 20 29.55 -2.78 -0.59
N ALA A 21 30.42 -3.24 -1.51
CA ALA A 21 30.06 -3.46 -2.90
C ALA A 21 28.90 -4.46 -3.04
N SER A 22 28.99 -5.61 -2.37
CA SER A 22 27.91 -6.62 -2.41
C SER A 22 26.58 -6.13 -1.80
N MET A 23 26.62 -5.31 -0.75
CA MET A 23 25.42 -4.69 -0.18
C MET A 23 24.78 -3.66 -1.13
N LEU A 24 25.60 -2.84 -1.80
CA LEU A 24 25.17 -1.86 -2.80
C LEU A 24 24.56 -2.54 -4.02
N GLU A 25 25.20 -3.59 -4.55
CA GLU A 25 24.67 -4.39 -5.66
C GLU A 25 23.31 -4.99 -5.30
N ARG A 26 23.17 -5.58 -4.11
CA ARG A 26 21.90 -6.15 -3.65
C ARG A 26 20.81 -5.10 -3.47
N GLU A 27 21.17 -3.90 -3.03
CA GLU A 27 20.23 -2.78 -2.90
C GLU A 27 19.79 -2.24 -4.26
N GLU A 28 20.69 -2.18 -5.24
CA GLU A 28 20.39 -1.83 -6.62
C GLU A 28 19.51 -2.89 -7.29
N GLU A 29 19.79 -4.18 -7.11
CA GLU A 29 18.93 -5.28 -7.57
C GLU A 29 17.52 -5.17 -7.01
N LEU A 30 17.38 -4.89 -5.69
CA LEU A 30 16.09 -4.69 -5.05
C LEU A 30 15.36 -3.45 -5.58
N ARG A 31 16.10 -2.40 -5.93
CA ARG A 31 15.55 -1.15 -6.48
C ARG A 31 15.06 -1.36 -7.91
N GLN A 32 15.88 -2.01 -8.74
CA GLN A 32 15.53 -2.39 -10.11
C GLN A 32 14.35 -3.37 -10.13
N HIS A 33 14.28 -4.33 -9.19
CA HIS A 33 13.14 -5.24 -9.08
C HIS A 33 11.86 -4.49 -8.73
N LYS A 34 11.92 -3.56 -7.76
CA LYS A 34 10.78 -2.69 -7.41
C LYS A 34 10.35 -1.78 -8.55
N GLU A 35 11.30 -1.25 -9.33
CA GLU A 35 11.01 -0.43 -10.50
C GLU A 35 10.37 -1.26 -11.62
N LYS A 36 10.88 -2.47 -11.88
CA LYS A 36 10.27 -3.42 -12.84
C LYS A 36 8.87 -3.86 -12.43
N GLU A 37 8.61 -4.13 -11.15
CA GLU A 37 7.27 -4.44 -10.64
C GLU A 37 6.28 -3.26 -10.80
N VAL A 38 6.77 -2.03 -10.89
CA VAL A 38 5.96 -0.84 -11.13
C VAL A 38 5.72 -0.61 -12.63
N GLU A 39 6.62 -1.07 -13.49
CA GLU A 39 6.56 -0.90 -14.95
C GLU A 39 5.81 -2.01 -15.68
N GLU A 40 5.66 -3.20 -15.11
CA GLU A 40 4.81 -4.24 -15.69
C GLU A 40 3.33 -3.80 -15.60
N ASP A 41 2.75 -3.44 -16.75
CA ASP A 41 1.31 -3.17 -16.89
C ASP A 41 0.52 -4.37 -16.34
N ILE A 42 -0.10 -4.17 -15.17
CA ILE A 42 -0.87 -5.23 -14.50
C ILE A 42 -2.05 -5.60 -15.39
N ASP A 43 -2.02 -6.81 -15.95
CA ASP A 43 -3.15 -7.36 -16.68
C ASP A 43 -4.24 -7.82 -15.70
N TRP A 44 -5.27 -6.98 -15.57
CA TRP A 44 -6.44 -7.25 -14.74
C TRP A 44 -7.27 -8.45 -15.25
N LEU A 45 -7.15 -8.82 -16.53
CA LEU A 45 -7.92 -9.92 -17.13
C LEU A 45 -7.24 -11.28 -16.96
N ALA A 46 -5.93 -11.32 -16.72
CA ALA A 46 -5.15 -12.55 -16.58
C ALA A 46 -5.76 -13.58 -15.60
N PRO A 47 -6.27 -13.19 -14.40
CA PRO A 47 -6.89 -14.16 -13.48
C PRO A 47 -8.21 -14.76 -14.00
N TYR A 48 -8.90 -14.07 -14.90
CA TYR A 48 -10.14 -14.55 -15.52
C TYR A 48 -9.80 -15.47 -16.71
N ALA A 49 -8.79 -15.12 -17.50
CA ALA A 49 -8.25 -15.98 -18.55
C ALA A 49 -7.72 -17.31 -17.98
N ALA A 50 -6.98 -17.26 -16.86
CA ALA A 50 -6.43 -18.44 -16.20
C ALA A 50 -7.53 -19.42 -15.73
N ARG A 51 -8.64 -18.91 -15.21
CA ARG A 51 -9.82 -19.72 -14.82
C ARG A 51 -10.45 -20.46 -15.99
N LEU A 52 -10.33 -19.92 -17.20
CA LEU A 52 -10.83 -20.51 -18.44
C LEU A 52 -9.81 -21.43 -19.13
N GLY A 53 -8.61 -21.61 -18.55
CA GLY A 53 -7.53 -22.40 -19.14
C GLY A 53 -6.67 -21.64 -20.15
N ASN A 54 -6.60 -20.30 -20.05
CA ASN A 54 -5.84 -19.41 -20.93
C ASN A 54 -6.13 -19.60 -22.43
N PRO A 55 -7.41 -19.54 -22.86
CA PRO A 55 -7.73 -19.63 -24.27
C PRO A 55 -7.17 -18.41 -25.03
N SER A 56 -6.65 -18.64 -26.24
CA SER A 56 -6.08 -17.58 -27.07
C SER A 56 -7.14 -16.55 -27.52
N LYS A 57 -8.41 -16.95 -27.57
CA LYS A 57 -9.57 -16.10 -27.87
C LYS A 57 -10.76 -16.50 -27.01
N PHE A 58 -11.52 -15.53 -26.53
CA PHE A 58 -12.76 -15.78 -25.80
C PHE A 58 -13.93 -15.96 -26.77
N ASN A 59 -14.85 -16.86 -26.44
CA ASN A 59 -16.19 -16.82 -27.02
C ASN A 59 -16.99 -15.65 -26.41
N TYR A 60 -18.11 -15.27 -27.04
CA TYR A 60 -18.89 -14.11 -26.59
C TYR A 60 -19.33 -14.20 -25.12
N SER A 61 -19.78 -15.38 -24.68
CA SER A 61 -20.22 -15.61 -23.30
C SER A 61 -19.07 -15.48 -22.29
N GLN A 62 -17.93 -16.09 -22.59
CA GLN A 62 -16.71 -16.04 -21.77
C GLN A 62 -16.18 -14.62 -21.66
N ALA A 63 -16.16 -13.88 -22.77
CA ALA A 63 -15.75 -12.48 -22.77
C ALA A 63 -16.66 -11.63 -21.91
N LEU A 64 -17.98 -11.80 -22.05
CA LEU A 64 -18.97 -11.05 -21.28
C LEU A 64 -18.84 -11.36 -19.78
N GLU A 65 -18.73 -12.64 -19.42
CA GLU A 65 -18.58 -13.09 -18.04
C GLU A 65 -17.27 -12.60 -17.43
N ALA A 66 -16.16 -12.68 -18.15
CA ALA A 66 -14.86 -12.20 -17.67
C ALA A 66 -14.88 -10.68 -17.45
N LYS A 67 -15.47 -9.92 -18.37
CA LYS A 67 -15.62 -8.46 -18.25
C LYS A 67 -16.47 -8.07 -17.04
N ILE A 68 -17.65 -8.68 -16.89
CA ILE A 68 -18.56 -8.39 -15.77
C ILE A 68 -17.90 -8.75 -14.45
N SER A 69 -17.29 -9.93 -14.37
CA SER A 69 -16.63 -10.40 -13.14
C SER A 69 -15.45 -9.49 -12.76
N CYS A 70 -14.64 -9.06 -13.74
CA CYS A 70 -13.55 -8.11 -13.53
C CYS A 70 -14.03 -6.77 -12.98
N LEU A 71 -15.11 -6.22 -13.54
CA LEU A 71 -15.67 -4.95 -13.08
C LEU A 71 -16.29 -5.05 -11.69
N ASP A 72 -16.98 -6.15 -11.40
CA ASP A 72 -17.61 -6.38 -10.09
C ASP A 72 -16.54 -6.56 -8.99
N ASP A 73 -15.50 -7.35 -9.25
CA ASP A 73 -14.38 -7.51 -8.31
C ASP A 73 -13.65 -6.18 -8.09
N PHE A 74 -13.44 -5.39 -9.14
CA PHE A 74 -12.84 -4.06 -9.01
C PHE A 74 -13.70 -3.12 -8.17
N LYS A 75 -15.02 -3.13 -8.36
CA LYS A 75 -15.97 -2.36 -7.55
C LYS A 75 -15.92 -2.80 -6.08
N LYS A 76 -15.95 -4.11 -5.81
CA LYS A 76 -15.81 -4.67 -4.45
C LYS A 76 -14.49 -4.25 -3.81
N LEU A 77 -13.40 -4.23 -4.57
CA LEU A 77 -12.08 -3.78 -4.11
C LEU A 77 -12.11 -2.31 -3.69
N LEU A 78 -12.69 -1.43 -4.51
CA LEU A 78 -12.83 0.00 -4.17
C LEU A 78 -13.65 0.19 -2.89
N VAL A 79 -14.81 -0.47 -2.80
CA VAL A 79 -15.68 -0.40 -1.61
C VAL A 79 -14.97 -0.94 -0.36
N SER A 80 -14.33 -2.11 -0.47
CA SER A 80 -13.59 -2.72 0.64
C SER A 80 -12.45 -1.82 1.13
N ARG A 81 -11.75 -1.16 0.20
CA ARG A 81 -10.70 -0.20 0.55
C ARG A 81 -11.26 1.00 1.31
N ALA A 82 -12.37 1.57 0.87
CA ALA A 82 -13.04 2.65 1.59
C ALA A 82 -13.46 2.21 3.01
N HIS A 83 -14.11 1.04 3.12
CA HIS A 83 -14.53 0.48 4.40
C HIS A 83 -13.37 0.23 5.37
N ARG A 84 -12.22 -0.26 4.88
CA ARG A 84 -11.01 -0.47 5.70
C ARG A 84 -10.49 0.85 6.26
N ILE A 85 -10.43 1.90 5.45
CA ILE A 85 -10.01 3.23 5.87
C ILE A 85 -11.00 3.78 6.92
N GLN A 86 -12.30 3.72 6.61
CA GLN A 86 -13.38 4.19 7.49
C GLN A 86 -13.36 3.49 8.85
N LYS A 87 -13.30 2.14 8.87
CA LYS A 87 -13.22 1.35 10.11
C LYS A 87 -12.00 1.71 10.95
N THR A 88 -10.88 2.01 10.30
CA THR A 88 -9.66 2.43 11.01
C THR A 88 -9.84 3.84 11.57
N PHE A 89 -10.46 4.74 10.82
CA PHE A 89 -10.76 6.10 11.26
C PHE A 89 -11.67 6.10 12.50
N GLU A 90 -12.76 5.35 12.46
CA GLU A 90 -13.70 5.20 13.59
C GLU A 90 -13.00 4.65 14.83
N LYS A 91 -12.24 3.55 14.68
CA LYS A 91 -11.46 2.96 15.78
C LYS A 91 -10.46 3.96 16.38
N MET A 92 -9.77 4.76 15.56
CA MET A 92 -8.84 5.77 16.06
C MET A 92 -9.58 6.91 16.77
N GLY A 93 -10.76 7.30 16.30
CA GLY A 93 -11.63 8.27 16.95
C GLY A 93 -12.09 7.79 18.34
N GLU A 94 -12.55 6.55 18.46
CA GLU A 94 -12.92 5.94 19.75
C GLU A 94 -11.74 5.92 20.74
N GLN A 95 -10.54 5.55 20.26
CA GLN A 95 -9.34 5.55 21.08
C GLN A 95 -8.96 6.96 21.56
N LEU A 96 -9.07 7.96 20.69
CA LEU A 96 -8.79 9.34 21.03
C LEU A 96 -9.80 9.87 22.06
N GLN A 97 -11.08 9.57 21.89
CA GLN A 97 -12.12 9.93 22.86
C GLN A 97 -11.87 9.28 24.22
N THR A 98 -11.50 8.00 24.23
CA THR A 98 -11.16 7.28 25.47
C THR A 98 -9.97 7.94 26.18
N LEU A 99 -8.94 8.31 25.41
CA LEU A 99 -7.74 8.96 25.93
C LEU A 99 -8.06 10.35 26.52
N GLN A 100 -8.90 11.13 25.84
CA GLN A 100 -9.39 12.43 26.33
C GLN A 100 -10.21 12.29 27.61
N ASN A 101 -11.13 11.32 27.66
CA ASN A 101 -11.93 11.06 28.86
C ASN A 101 -11.06 10.67 30.06
N TRP A 102 -10.03 9.85 29.81
CA TRP A 102 -9.06 9.46 30.85
C TRP A 102 -8.30 10.68 31.39
N TYR A 103 -7.87 11.59 30.52
CA TYR A 103 -7.18 12.81 30.93
C TYR A 103 -8.06 13.71 31.77
N THR A 104 -9.30 13.97 31.33
CA THR A 104 -10.27 14.77 32.10
C THR A 104 -10.45 14.23 33.53
N ALA A 105 -10.44 12.90 33.71
CA ALA A 105 -10.59 12.27 35.02
C ALA A 105 -9.32 12.29 35.89
N ASN A 106 -8.11 12.35 35.30
CA ASN A 106 -6.85 12.14 36.02
C ASN A 106 -5.89 13.34 36.00
N HIS A 107 -6.24 14.44 35.30
CA HIS A 107 -5.36 15.60 35.11
C HIS A 107 -4.83 16.22 36.40
N ASP A 108 -5.63 16.25 37.47
CA ASP A 108 -5.22 16.78 38.78
C ASP A 108 -4.10 15.96 39.45
N ASN A 109 -3.92 14.69 39.07
CA ASN A 109 -2.97 13.76 39.66
C ASN A 109 -1.73 13.51 38.79
N LEU A 110 -1.64 14.16 37.64
CA LEU A 110 -0.58 13.96 36.65
C LEU A 110 0.64 14.81 36.95
N ASN A 111 1.83 14.22 36.83
CA ASN A 111 3.06 15.00 36.87
C ASN A 111 3.36 15.61 35.48
N PRO A 112 4.19 16.67 35.39
CA PRO A 112 4.46 17.36 34.12
C PRO A 112 5.09 16.46 33.03
N VAL A 113 5.81 15.41 33.41
CA VAL A 113 6.45 14.48 32.47
C VAL A 113 5.41 13.54 31.85
N GLU A 114 4.50 13.03 32.68
CA GLU A 114 3.38 12.18 32.25
C GLU A 114 2.38 12.97 31.40
N GLU A 115 2.13 14.23 31.76
CA GLU A 115 1.29 15.15 30.99
C GLU A 115 1.90 15.42 29.60
N ALA A 116 3.21 15.69 29.51
CA ALA A 116 3.90 15.85 28.23
C ALA A 116 3.79 14.58 27.36
N ALA A 117 4.02 13.40 27.94
CA ALA A 117 3.89 12.12 27.25
C ALA A 117 2.46 11.83 26.79
N TYR A 118 1.45 12.29 27.53
CA TYR A 118 0.05 12.23 27.11
C TYR A 118 -0.18 13.09 25.87
N PHE A 119 0.26 14.35 25.87
CA PHE A 119 0.07 15.26 24.74
C PHE A 119 0.79 14.78 23.48
N GLU A 120 1.98 14.19 23.61
CA GLU A 120 2.68 13.55 22.49
C GLU A 120 1.83 12.44 21.86
N LYS A 121 1.32 11.50 22.67
CA LYS A 121 0.44 10.41 22.19
C LYS A 121 -0.84 10.92 21.53
N VAL A 122 -1.42 11.97 22.08
CA VAL A 122 -2.63 12.60 21.54
C VAL A 122 -2.34 13.26 20.19
N ASN A 123 -1.22 13.97 20.06
CA ASN A 123 -0.79 14.59 18.81
C ASN A 123 -0.54 13.54 17.72
N ASP A 124 0.15 12.44 18.04
CA ASP A 124 0.39 11.35 17.10
C ASP A 124 -0.92 10.74 16.59
N LYS A 125 -1.87 10.48 17.50
CA LYS A 125 -3.19 9.96 17.14
C LYS A 125 -3.99 10.94 16.28
N MET A 126 -3.96 12.23 16.61
CA MET A 126 -4.62 13.26 15.81
C MET A 126 -4.01 13.38 14.41
N PHE A 127 -2.68 13.36 14.31
CA PHE A 127 -1.98 13.38 13.03
C PHE A 127 -2.35 12.17 12.17
N TYR A 128 -2.39 10.98 12.77
CA TYR A 128 -2.80 9.77 12.07
C TYR A 128 -4.27 9.83 11.61
N LEU A 129 -5.17 10.33 12.47
CA LEU A 129 -6.58 10.53 12.14
C LEU A 129 -6.75 11.49 10.95
N LYS A 130 -5.99 12.60 10.93
CA LYS A 130 -5.99 13.55 9.80
C LYS A 130 -5.50 12.91 8.51
N THR A 131 -4.50 12.03 8.60
CA THR A 131 -4.00 11.28 7.46
C THR A 131 -5.06 10.31 6.90
N LEU A 132 -5.83 9.66 7.77
CA LEU A 132 -6.95 8.79 7.36
C LEU A 132 -8.06 9.58 6.68
N GLU A 133 -8.41 10.77 7.19
CA GLU A 133 -9.38 11.68 6.57
C GLU A 133 -8.95 12.06 5.14
N MET A 134 -7.71 12.52 4.98
CA MET A 134 -7.17 12.86 3.65
C MET A 134 -7.18 11.67 2.69
N ARG A 135 -6.84 10.47 3.19
CA ARG A 135 -6.87 9.23 2.39
C ARG A 135 -8.29 8.89 1.94
N LEU A 136 -9.29 9.11 2.80
CA LEU A 136 -10.70 8.85 2.48
C LEU A 136 -11.20 9.82 1.41
N THR A 137 -10.93 11.12 1.56
CA THR A 137 -11.27 12.15 0.57
C THR A 137 -10.62 11.85 -0.78
N ARG A 138 -9.31 11.59 -0.79
CA ARG A 138 -8.59 11.22 -2.02
C ARG A 138 -9.15 9.95 -2.66
N HIS A 139 -9.58 8.97 -1.86
CA HIS A 139 -10.21 7.76 -2.39
C HIS A 139 -11.56 8.06 -3.05
N LYS A 140 -12.39 8.90 -2.41
CA LYS A 140 -13.68 9.35 -2.96
C LYS A 140 -13.51 10.07 -4.32
N ASP A 141 -12.49 10.89 -4.46
CA ASP A 141 -12.23 11.64 -5.69
C ASP A 141 -11.65 10.76 -6.81
N LEU A 142 -10.75 9.84 -6.48
CA LEU A 142 -10.04 9.01 -7.48
C LEU A 142 -10.79 7.73 -7.86
N ALA A 143 -11.67 7.20 -7.00
CA ALA A 143 -12.35 5.92 -7.26
C ALA A 143 -13.18 5.94 -8.57
N PRO A 144 -13.99 6.97 -8.87
CA PRO A 144 -14.73 7.03 -10.13
C PRO A 144 -13.81 7.10 -11.36
N LEU A 145 -12.71 7.85 -11.26
CA LEU A 145 -11.73 7.97 -12.34
C LEU A 145 -11.07 6.61 -12.62
N ARG A 146 -10.64 5.90 -11.57
CA ARG A 146 -10.04 4.57 -11.68
C ARG A 146 -11.00 3.54 -12.25
N TYR A 147 -12.28 3.61 -11.88
CA TYR A 147 -13.31 2.74 -12.44
C TYR A 147 -13.47 2.96 -13.94
N ARG A 148 -13.52 4.22 -14.39
CA ARG A 148 -13.57 4.56 -15.81
C ARG A 148 -12.33 4.06 -16.58
N GLN A 149 -11.14 4.22 -16.00
CA GLN A 149 -9.89 3.71 -16.57
C GLN A 149 -9.94 2.18 -16.74
N MET A 150 -10.51 1.45 -15.78
CA MET A 150 -10.72 0.00 -15.89
C MET A 150 -11.69 -0.34 -17.03
N GLU A 151 -12.80 0.39 -17.17
CA GLU A 151 -13.74 0.18 -18.27
C GLU A 151 -13.10 0.43 -19.63
N GLU A 152 -12.28 1.48 -19.76
CA GLU A 152 -11.54 1.79 -20.99
C GLU A 152 -10.48 0.74 -21.30
N PHE A 153 -9.76 0.25 -20.28
CA PHE A 153 -8.81 -0.86 -20.41
C PHE A 153 -9.49 -2.10 -20.96
N LEU A 154 -10.61 -2.52 -20.36
CA LEU A 154 -11.36 -3.71 -20.80
C LEU A 154 -11.95 -3.54 -22.21
N LYS A 155 -12.38 -2.33 -22.60
CA LYS A 155 -12.85 -2.06 -23.97
C LYS A 155 -11.74 -2.22 -25.03
N ARG A 156 -10.51 -1.84 -24.70
CA ARG A 156 -9.36 -1.93 -25.62
C ARG A 156 -8.67 -3.29 -25.61
N HIS A 157 -9.01 -4.15 -24.63
CA HIS A 157 -8.32 -5.42 -24.44
C HIS A 157 -8.50 -6.38 -25.63
N PRO A 158 -7.42 -6.95 -26.20
CA PRO A 158 -7.49 -7.82 -27.38
C PRO A 158 -8.44 -9.01 -27.23
N GLN A 159 -8.49 -9.63 -26.04
CA GLN A 159 -9.35 -10.79 -25.77
C GLN A 159 -10.85 -10.44 -25.68
N LEU A 160 -11.20 -9.16 -25.54
CA LEU A 160 -12.58 -8.69 -25.37
C LEU A 160 -13.13 -7.98 -26.62
N GLN A 161 -12.38 -7.94 -27.72
CA GLN A 161 -12.81 -7.30 -28.97
C GLN A 161 -14.12 -7.88 -29.53
N ILE A 162 -14.45 -9.14 -29.22
CA ILE A 162 -15.71 -9.79 -29.62
C ILE A 162 -16.96 -9.12 -29.02
N LEU A 163 -16.80 -8.29 -27.98
CA LEU A 163 -17.89 -7.57 -27.32
C LEU A 163 -18.12 -6.15 -27.86
N ASN A 164 -17.26 -5.69 -28.78
CA ASN A 164 -17.32 -4.34 -29.35
C ASN A 164 -18.03 -4.32 -30.70
#